data_AF-A0A1A3I4D6-F1
#
_entry.id   AF-A0A1A3I4D6-F1
#
_cell.length_a   1.000
_cell.length_b   1.000
_cell.length_c   1.000
_cell.angle_alpha   90.00
_cell.angle_beta   90.00
_cell.angle_gamma   90.00
#
_symmetry.space_group_name_H-M   'P 1'
#
loop_
_entity.id
_entity.type
_entity.pdbx_description
1 polymer ?
#
loop_
_entity_poly.entity_id
_entity_poly.type
_entity_poly.pdbx_seq_one_letter_code
_entity_poly.pdbx_strand_id
1 'polypeptide(L)' 'MGATQYTLEVDLTDGNFYADGWAREAYRWMREKAPVFRDRNGLAAAATYQAVIDAERNPQLFSNAG' A
#
# COMPACT_ATOMS: atom_id res chain seq x y z
N MET A 1 1.69 -27.16 7.68
CA MET A 1 2.41 -26.71 6.48
C MET A 1 1.90 -25.31 6.17
N GLY A 2 2.67 -24.28 6.51
CA GLY A 2 2.23 -22.89 6.36
C GLY A 2 2.19 -22.50 4.89
N ALA A 3 1.05 -22.02 4.39
CA ALA A 3 0.95 -21.52 3.03
C ALA A 3 1.83 -20.28 2.89
N THR A 4 2.88 -20.36 2.07
CA THR A 4 3.64 -19.20 1.64
C THR A 4 2.69 -18.31 0.85
N GLN A 5 2.11 -17.29 1.50
CA GLN A 5 1.40 -16.25 0.78
C GLN A 5 2.46 -15.48 -0.01
N TYR A 6 2.34 -15.46 -1.34
CA TYR A 6 3.14 -14.58 -2.20
C TYR A 6 2.79 -13.14 -1.87
N THR A 7 3.46 -12.57 -0.87
CA THR A 7 3.33 -11.15 -0.54
C THR A 7 4.17 -10.35 -1.52
N LEU A 8 3.69 -9.19 -1.93
CA LEU A 8 4.47 -8.26 -2.73
C LEU A 8 5.67 -7.78 -1.90
N GLU A 9 6.89 -8.08 -2.35
CA GLU A 9 8.11 -7.52 -1.78
C GLU A 9 8.45 -6.22 -2.50
N VAL A 10 7.81 -5.13 -2.07
CA VAL A 10 8.02 -3.80 -2.63
C VAL A 10 8.47 -2.82 -1.55
N ASP A 11 9.19 -1.79 -1.98
CA ASP A 11 9.56 -0.63 -1.20
C ASP A 11 8.82 0.58 -1.77
N LEU A 12 7.87 1.12 -1.02
CA LEU A 12 7.04 2.23 -1.52
C LEU A 12 7.76 3.58 -1.46
N THR A 13 8.97 3.62 -0.89
CA THR A 13 9.81 4.81 -0.86
C THR A 13 10.92 4.79 -1.91
N ASP A 14 11.14 3.64 -2.57
CA ASP A 14 12.09 3.51 -3.67
C ASP A 14 11.49 4.08 -4.97
N GLY A 15 12.14 5.10 -5.54
CA GLY A 15 11.73 5.70 -6.81
C GLY A 15 11.70 4.72 -7.98
N ASN A 16 12.51 3.64 -7.95
CA ASN A 16 12.52 2.63 -9.01
C ASN A 16 11.18 1.92 -9.15
N PHE A 17 10.48 1.68 -8.03
CA PHE A 17 9.16 1.06 -8.03
C PHE A 17 8.15 1.84 -8.88
N TYR A 18 8.31 3.16 -8.99
CA TYR A 18 7.43 4.02 -9.78
C TYR A 18 7.90 4.21 -11.22
N ALA A 19 9.17 3.91 -11.52
CA ALA A 19 9.80 4.12 -12.81
C ALA A 19 9.85 2.85 -13.69
N ASP A 20 9.80 1.67 -13.09
CA ASP A 20 9.96 0.38 -13.77
C ASP A 20 8.73 -0.07 -14.59
N GLY A 21 7.60 0.64 -14.46
CA GLY A 21 6.35 0.37 -15.17
C GLY A 21 5.46 -0.71 -14.53
N TRP A 22 5.88 -1.34 -13.43
CA TRP A 22 5.15 -2.42 -12.75
C TRP A 22 4.22 -1.92 -11.62
N ALA A 23 4.28 -0.64 -11.27
CA ALA A 23 3.49 -0.06 -10.18
C ALA A 23 1.99 -0.35 -10.30
N ARG A 24 1.41 -0.35 -11.51
CA ARG A 24 -0.04 -0.57 -11.71
C ARG A 24 -0.46 -1.99 -11.37
N GLU A 25 0.35 -2.99 -11.73
CA GLU A 25 0.17 -4.39 -11.42
C GLU A 25 0.30 -4.62 -9.91
N ALA A 26 1.32 -4.03 -9.28
CA ALA A 26 1.48 -4.07 -7.84
C ALA A 26 0.26 -3.47 -7.12
N TYR A 27 -0.22 -2.30 -7.54
CA TYR A 27 -1.43 -1.70 -6.98
C TYR A 27 -2.69 -2.54 -7.21
N ARG A 28 -2.79 -3.26 -8.34
CA ARG A 28 -3.93 -4.18 -8.57
C ARG A 28 -3.96 -5.27 -7.52
N TRP A 29 -2.84 -5.93 -7.28
CA TRP A 29 -2.74 -6.95 -6.24
C TRP A 29 -3.05 -6.37 -4.86
N MET A 30 -2.52 -5.18 -4.52
CA MET A 30 -2.79 -4.54 -3.22
C MET A 30 -4.29 -4.32 -3.02
N ARG A 31 -5.00 -3.78 -4.02
CA ARG A 31 -6.45 -3.57 -3.92
C ARG A 31 -7.24 -4.86 -3.70
N GLU A 32 -6.78 -5.98 -4.24
CA GLU A 32 -7.49 -7.27 -4.17
C GLU A 32 -7.14 -8.09 -2.92
N LYS A 33 -5.89 -7.99 -2.43
CA LYS A 33 -5.36 -8.88 -1.39
C LYS A 33 -5.01 -8.16 -0.08
N ALA A 34 -4.59 -6.91 -0.16
CA ALA A 34 -4.15 -6.11 0.98
C ALA A 34 -4.51 -4.62 0.83
N PRO A 35 -5.80 -4.24 1.00
CA PRO A 35 -6.27 -2.87 0.80
C PRO A 35 -5.55 -1.81 1.65
N VAL A 36 -5.10 -2.21 2.84
CA VAL A 36 -4.11 -1.50 3.66
C VAL A 36 -2.86 -2.36 3.65
N PHE A 37 -1.94 -2.06 2.74
CA PHE A 37 -0.73 -2.84 2.49
C PHE A 37 0.40 -2.39 3.41
N ARG A 38 1.27 -3.32 3.82
CA ARG A 38 2.55 -3.01 4.47
C ARG A 38 3.67 -3.43 3.55
N ASP A 39 4.54 -2.48 3.24
CA ASP A 39 5.71 -2.74 2.42
C ASP A 39 6.79 -3.53 3.18
N ARG A 40 7.89 -3.87 2.51
CA ARG A 40 8.97 -4.67 3.12
C ARG A 40 9.62 -4.01 4.35
N ASN A 41 9.50 -2.69 4.48
CA ASN A 41 10.05 -1.89 5.58
C ASN A 41 9.01 -1.62 6.68
N GLY A 42 7.77 -2.09 6.51
CA GLY A 42 6.67 -1.91 7.45
C GLY A 42 5.85 -0.63 7.24
N LEU A 43 6.14 0.16 6.19
CA LEU A 43 5.37 1.35 5.83
C LEU A 43 3.97 0.94 5.38
N ALA A 44 2.95 1.56 5.96
CA ALA A 44 1.56 1.30 5.62
C ALA A 44 1.09 2.17 4.45
N ALA A 45 0.32 1.60 3.53
CA ALA A 45 -0.26 2.30 2.38
C ALA A 45 -1.73 1.93 2.17
N ALA A 46 -2.57 2.94 1.99
CA ALA A 46 -3.96 2.78 1.57
C ALA A 46 -4.01 2.65 0.03
N ALA A 47 -4.33 1.45 -0.47
CA ALA A 47 -4.26 1.14 -1.90
C ALA A 47 -5.61 1.26 -2.63
N THR A 48 -6.73 1.33 -1.89
CA THR A 48 -8.08 1.45 -2.45
C THR A 48 -8.61 2.87 -2.33
N TYR A 49 -9.45 3.26 -3.29
CA TYR A 49 -10.14 4.55 -3.24
C TYR A 49 -10.92 4.74 -1.93
N GLN A 50 -11.64 3.71 -1.48
CA GLN A 50 -12.39 3.77 -0.23
C GLN A 50 -11.47 4.03 0.97
N ALA A 51 -10.34 3.31 1.09
CA ALA A 51 -9.40 3.52 2.19
C ALA A 51 -8.77 4.92 2.17
N VAL A 52 -8.48 5.46 0.98
CA VAL A 52 -8.00 6.83 0.84
C VAL A 52 -9.06 7.82 1.30
N ILE A 53 -10.30 7.70 0.83
CA ILE A 53 -11.40 8.60 1.23
C ILE A 53 -11.72 8.51 2.72
N ASP A 54 -11.68 7.32 3.31
CA ASP A 54 -11.91 7.13 4.74
C ASP A 54 -10.79 7.78 5.57
N ALA A 55 -9.54 7.71 5.10
CA ALA A 55 -8.43 8.39 5.76
C ALA A 55 -8.57 9.92 5.68
N GLU A 56 -8.81 10.44 4.47
CA GLU A 56 -8.97 11.87 4.20
C GLU A 56 -10.14 12.50 4.99
N ARG A 57 -11.25 11.75 5.17
CA ARG A 57 -12.42 12.22 5.92
C ARG A 57 -12.25 12.19 7.44
N ASN A 58 -11.18 11.57 7.95
CA ASN A 58 -10.94 11.43 9.39
C ASN A 58 -9.61 12.08 9.80
N PRO A 59 -9.45 13.42 9.65
CA PRO A 59 -8.19 14.10 9.94
C PRO A 59 -7.79 14.09 11.42
N GLN A 60 -8.74 13.82 12.33
CA GLN A 60 -8.44 13.61 13.76
C GLN A 60 -7.68 12.31 14.02
N LEU A 61 -7.83 11.31 13.14
CA LEU A 61 -7.14 10.02 13.21
C LEU A 61 -5.93 9.98 12.28
N PHE A 62 -6.06 10.55 11.08
CA PHE A 62 -5.00 10.65 10.08
C PHE A 62 -4.51 12.10 9.99
N SER A 63 -3.58 12.45 10.86
CA SER A 63 -3.03 13.80 10.96
C SER A 63 -2.01 14.09 9.85
N ASN A 64 -2.06 15.30 9.29
CA ASN A 64 -1.00 15.87 8.46
C ASN A 64 0.01 16.70 9.27
N ALA A 65 -0.30 16.99 10.54
CA ALA A 65 0.64 17.58 11.47
C ALA A 65 1.54 16.46 12.00
N GLY A 66 2.72 16.36 11.40
CA GLY A 66 3.85 15.57 11.90
C GLY A 66 4.60 16.30 12.99
#